data_AF-A0A645J1R5-F1
#
_entry.id   AF-A0A645J1R5-F1
#
_cell.length_a   1.000
_cell.length_b   1.000
_cell.length_c   1.000
_cell.angle_alpha   90.00
_cell.angle_beta   90.00
_cell.angle_gamma   90.00
#
_symmetry.space_group_name_H-M   'P 1'
#
loop_
_entity.id
_entity.type
_entity.pdbx_description
1 polymer ?
#
loop_
_entity_poly.entity_id
_entity_poly.type
_entity_poly.pdbx_seq_one_letter_code
_entity_poly.pdbx_strand_id
1 'polypeptide(L)'
;METASKPVKTKPEEKQRRYSEQELEKLLAKVELNIREQEAMLKVLEKQLADPANHEDLENSARLAEEYEKMKKEIDKLMLKWEELMAAGED
;
A
#
# COMPACT_ATOMS: atom_id res chain seq x y z
N MET A 1 60.77 -12.84 -9.39
CA MET A 1 60.12 -11.93 -8.42
C MET A 1 59.07 -11.14 -9.19
N GLU A 2 57.83 -11.59 -9.08
CA GLU A 2 56.77 -10.93 -8.27
C GLU A 2 56.05 -9.86 -9.11
N THR A 3 54.94 -10.22 -9.76
CA THR A 3 53.56 -10.09 -9.28
C THR A 3 53.07 -8.64 -9.15
N ALA A 4 52.21 -8.24 -10.08
CA ALA A 4 51.14 -7.26 -9.85
C ALA A 4 49.89 -7.88 -10.51
N SER A 5 48.96 -8.56 -9.83
CA SER A 5 48.03 -8.10 -8.78
C SER A 5 47.45 -6.71 -9.11
N LYS A 6 46.14 -6.48 -9.31
CA LYS A 6 44.89 -7.24 -9.14
C LYS A 6 43.82 -6.56 -10.02
N PRO A 7 42.72 -7.26 -10.36
CA PRO A 7 41.70 -6.80 -11.30
C PRO A 7 40.80 -5.67 -10.76
N VAL A 8 40.22 -4.95 -11.71
CA VAL A 8 39.16 -3.93 -11.60
C VAL A 8 38.21 -4.19 -10.44
N LYS A 9 38.15 -3.23 -9.51
CA LYS A 9 37.07 -3.12 -8.54
C LYS A 9 35.78 -2.80 -9.30
N THR A 10 34.92 -3.81 -9.41
CA THR A 10 33.57 -3.70 -9.92
C THR A 10 32.79 -2.67 -9.12
N LYS A 11 31.99 -1.88 -9.84
CA LYS A 11 31.12 -0.84 -9.32
C LYS A 11 30.09 -1.44 -8.35
N PRO A 12 29.65 -0.71 -7.31
CA PRO A 12 28.49 -1.10 -6.53
C PRO A 12 27.21 -0.73 -7.30
N GLU A 13 26.98 -1.39 -8.43
CA GLU A 13 25.63 -1.53 -8.99
C GLU A 13 24.98 -2.74 -8.30
N GLU A 14 23.66 -2.77 -8.16
CA GLU A 14 22.85 -3.83 -7.53
C GLU A 14 22.54 -3.72 -6.03
N LYS A 15 22.53 -2.52 -5.47
CA LYS A 15 21.50 -2.19 -4.45
C LYS A 15 20.15 -1.95 -5.13
N GLN A 16 19.70 -2.90 -5.97
CA GLN A 16 18.27 -3.08 -6.12
C GLN A 16 17.79 -3.41 -4.71
N ARG A 17 16.88 -2.60 -4.21
CA ARG A 17 16.45 -2.56 -2.81
C ARG A 17 15.69 -3.85 -2.49
N ARG A 18 16.37 -4.99 -2.37
CA ARG A 18 15.83 -6.16 -1.70
C ARG A 18 15.67 -5.73 -0.25
N TYR A 19 14.44 -5.40 0.12
CA TYR A 19 14.05 -5.33 1.52
C TYR A 19 14.48 -6.65 2.17
N SER A 20 15.04 -6.59 3.38
CA SER A 20 15.26 -7.83 4.11
C SER A 20 13.92 -8.54 4.37
N GLU A 21 13.92 -9.86 4.50
CA GLU A 21 12.70 -10.64 4.80
C GLU A 21 11.92 -10.05 5.98
N GLN A 22 12.62 -9.65 7.04
CA GLN A 22 12.02 -9.00 8.22
C GLN A 22 11.41 -7.62 7.93
N GLU A 23 11.96 -6.87 6.97
CA GLU A 23 11.39 -5.59 6.55
C GLU A 23 10.15 -5.81 5.68
N LEU A 24 10.17 -6.81 4.79
CA LEU A 24 9.00 -7.19 3.98
C LEU A 24 7.84 -7.63 4.86
N GLU A 25 8.06 -8.51 5.83
CA GLU A 25 7.03 -8.95 6.77
C GLU A 25 6.41 -7.77 7.54
N LYS A 26 7.25 -6.84 8.02
CA LYS A 26 6.77 -5.64 8.72
C LYS A 26 5.95 -4.73 7.81
N LEU A 27 6.38 -4.57 6.55
CA LEU A 27 5.68 -3.75 5.57
C LEU A 27 4.36 -4.40 5.16
N LEU A 28 4.33 -5.72 4.92
CA LEU A 28 3.13 -6.49 4.63
C LEU A 28 2.13 -6.39 5.78
N ALA A 29 2.53 -6.70 7.01
CA ALA A 29 1.66 -6.60 8.19
C ALA A 29 1.10 -5.19 8.38
N LYS A 30 1.91 -4.16 8.10
CA LYS A 30 1.45 -2.76 8.12
C LYS A 30 0.43 -2.50 7.02
N VAL A 31 0.67 -2.94 5.78
CA VAL A 31 -0.24 -2.72 4.66
C VAL A 31 -1.57 -3.45 4.90
N GLU A 32 -1.54 -4.70 5.36
CA GLU A 32 -2.73 -5.49 5.72
C GLU A 32 -3.56 -4.82 6.81
N LEU A 33 -2.91 -4.30 7.85
CA LEU A 33 -3.60 -3.55 8.91
C LEU A 33 -4.28 -2.30 8.35
N ASN A 34 -3.59 -1.54 7.49
CA ASN A 34 -4.16 -0.35 6.87
C ASN A 34 -5.35 -0.72 5.96
N ILE A 35 -5.26 -1.79 5.17
CA ILE A 35 -6.38 -2.26 4.34
C ILE A 35 -7.60 -2.55 5.22
N ARG A 36 -7.43 -3.32 6.30
CA ARG A 36 -8.52 -3.67 7.21
C ARG A 36 -9.18 -2.43 7.85
N GLU A 37 -8.36 -1.44 8.24
CA GLU A 37 -8.86 -0.19 8.81
C GLU A 37 -9.66 0.61 7.77
N GLN A 38 -9.10 0.78 6.56
CA GLN A 38 -9.77 1.50 5.48
C GLN A 38 -11.06 0.79 5.05
N GLU A 39 -11.08 -0.54 4.98
CA GLU A 39 -12.30 -1.32 4.70
C GLU A 39 -13.36 -1.16 5.79
N ALA A 40 -12.96 -1.10 7.07
CA ALA A 40 -13.88 -0.87 8.17
C ALA A 40 -14.49 0.53 8.11
N MET A 41 -13.67 1.54 7.82
CA MET A 41 -14.14 2.91 7.62
C MET A 41 -15.03 3.04 6.38
N LEU A 42 -14.69 2.36 5.28
CA LEU A 42 -15.51 2.31 4.06
C LEU A 42 -16.91 1.76 4.37
N LYS A 43 -17.00 0.65 5.12
CA LYS A 43 -18.29 0.08 5.55
C LYS A 43 -19.12 1.03 6.41
N VAL A 44 -18.48 1.92 7.18
CA VAL A 44 -19.20 2.96 7.93
C VAL A 44 -19.77 4.01 6.99
N LEU A 45 -18.98 4.48 6.01
CA LEU A 45 -19.45 5.41 4.98
C LEU A 45 -20.57 4.80 4.13
N GLU A 46 -20.50 3.51 3.78
CA GLU A 46 -21.58 2.82 3.04
C GLU A 46 -22.90 2.85 3.80
N LYS A 47 -22.86 2.67 5.12
CA LYS A 47 -24.06 2.77 5.96
C LYS A 47 -24.60 4.19 6.00
N GLN A 48 -23.73 5.20 6.05
CA GLN A 48 -24.14 6.60 6.02
C GLN A 48 -24.72 6.97 4.64
N LEU A 49 -24.11 6.51 3.55
CA LEU A 49 -24.61 6.68 2.19
C LEU A 49 -25.93 5.95 1.96
N ALA A 50 -26.19 4.85 2.66
CA ALA A 50 -27.46 4.13 2.59
C ALA A 50 -28.56 4.71 3.49
N ASP A 51 -28.22 5.67 4.37
CA ASP A 51 -29.17 6.31 5.28
C ASP A 51 -30.00 7.37 4.54
N PRO A 52 -31.33 7.23 4.45
CA PRO A 52 -32.20 8.20 3.79
C PRO A 52 -32.09 9.62 4.36
N ALA A 53 -31.76 9.77 5.65
CA ALA A 53 -31.58 11.09 6.27
C ALA A 53 -30.43 11.88 5.63
N ASN A 54 -29.41 11.19 5.10
CA ASN A 54 -28.31 11.81 4.37
C ASN A 54 -28.66 12.12 2.91
N HIS A 55 -29.76 11.57 2.37
CA HIS A 55 -30.20 11.84 0.99
C HIS A 55 -30.99 13.15 0.90
N GLU A 56 -31.52 13.63 2.02
CA GLU A 56 -32.21 14.92 2.12
C GLU A 56 -31.22 16.10 2.10
N ASP A 57 -29.95 15.86 2.44
CA ASP A 57 -28.85 16.83 2.39
C ASP A 57 -27.90 16.52 1.21
N LEU A 58 -28.11 17.22 0.10
CA LEU A 58 -27.32 17.05 -1.12
C LEU A 58 -25.83 17.37 -0.93
N GLU A 59 -25.48 18.33 -0.07
CA GLU A 59 -24.08 18.71 0.17
C GLU A 59 -23.38 17.62 0.99
N ASN A 60 -24.05 17.12 2.03
CA ASN A 60 -23.52 16.02 2.83
C ASN A 60 -23.43 14.73 2.02
N SER A 61 -24.44 14.40 1.20
CA SER A 61 -24.41 13.23 0.32
C SER A 61 -23.28 13.31 -0.71
N ALA A 62 -23.04 14.47 -1.32
CA ALA A 62 -21.95 14.65 -2.26
C ALA A 62 -20.58 14.47 -1.58
N ARG A 63 -20.40 15.06 -0.39
CA ARG A 63 -19.17 14.91 0.40
C ARG A 63 -18.91 13.46 0.80
N LEU A 64 -19.95 12.74 1.25
CA LEU A 64 -19.85 11.32 1.60
C LEU A 64 -19.49 10.45 0.38
N ALA A 65 -20.04 10.76 -0.79
CA ALA A 65 -19.72 10.05 -2.03
C ALA A 65 -18.27 10.31 -2.47
N GLU A 66 -17.78 11.54 -2.37
CA GLU A 66 -16.38 11.86 -2.66
C GLU A 66 -15.42 11.15 -1.69
N GLU A 67 -15.75 11.13 -0.40
CA GLU A 67 -14.95 10.45 0.62
C GLU A 67 -14.92 8.93 0.40
N TYR A 68 -16.06 8.35 0.03
CA TYR A 68 -16.19 6.93 -0.34
C TYR A 68 -15.31 6.58 -1.54
N GLU A 69 -15.38 7.35 -2.62
CA GLU A 69 -14.56 7.13 -3.82
C GLU A 69 -13.06 7.32 -3.55
N LYS A 70 -12.71 8.29 -2.70
CA LYS A 70 -11.31 8.48 -2.28
C LYS A 70 -10.80 7.29 -1.47
N MET A 71 -11.60 6.76 -0.56
CA MET A 71 -11.21 5.63 0.28
C MET A 71 -11.11 4.33 -0.52
N LYS A 72 -12.01 4.10 -1.48
CA LYS A 72 -11.87 3.00 -2.46
C LYS A 72 -10.53 3.05 -3.19
N LYS A 73 -10.18 4.21 -3.75
CA LYS A 73 -8.89 4.40 -4.43
C LYS A 73 -7.69 4.19 -3.51
N GLU A 74 -7.83 4.48 -2.22
CA GLU A 74 -6.74 4.25 -1.26
C GLU A 74 -6.60 2.76 -0.93
N ILE A 75 -7.70 2.04 -0.76
CA ILE A 75 -7.71 0.58 -0.61
C ILE A 75 -7.06 -0.07 -1.83
N ASP A 76 -7.43 0.33 -3.05
CA ASP A 76 -6.85 -0.20 -4.30
C ASP A 76 -5.32 -0.03 -4.35
N LYS A 77 -4.81 1.14 -3.95
CA LYS A 77 -3.36 1.38 -3.88
C LYS A 77 -2.68 0.51 -2.82
N LEU A 78 -3.33 0.32 -1.67
CA LEU A 78 -2.79 -0.52 -0.61
C LEU A 78 -2.75 -1.99 -1.05
N MET A 79 -3.78 -2.47 -1.76
CA MET A 79 -3.81 -3.80 -2.35
C MET A 79 -2.69 -3.98 -3.38
N LEU A 80 -2.51 -3.02 -4.31
CA LEU A 80 -1.40 -3.07 -5.26
C LEU A 80 -0.05 -3.11 -4.55
N LYS A 81 0.13 -2.28 -3.52
CA LYS A 81 1.37 -2.29 -2.72
C LYS A 81 1.57 -3.61 -1.98
N TRP A 82 0.50 -4.24 -1.49
CA TRP A 82 0.57 -5.56 -0.87
C TRP A 82 1.02 -6.60 -1.89
N GLU A 83 0.45 -6.60 -3.10
CA GLU A 83 0.85 -7.49 -4.20
C GLU A 83 2.33 -7.29 -4.58
N GLU A 84 2.80 -6.04 -4.70
CA GLU A 84 4.21 -5.73 -4.96
C GLU A 84 5.14 -6.25 -3.87
N LEU A 85 4.74 -6.12 -2.60
CA LEU A 85 5.53 -6.59 -1.46
C LEU A 85 5.56 -8.13 -1.38
N MET A 86 4.44 -8.79 -1.70
CA MET A 86 4.37 -10.25 -1.80
C MET A 86 5.28 -10.76 -2.91
N ALA A 87 5.19 -10.18 -4.11
CA ALA A 87 6.05 -10.54 -5.23
C ALA A 87 7.54 -10.31 -4.91
N ALA A 88 7.88 -9.22 -4.22
CA ALA A 88 9.26 -8.94 -3.80
C ALA A 88 9.80 -9.91 -2.74
N GLY A 89 8.94 -10.64 -2.02
CA GLY A 89 9.34 -11.68 -1.07
C GLY A 89 9.47 -13.08 -1.69
N GLU A 90 9.02 -13.27 -2.93
CA GLU A 90 9.13 -14.54 -3.67
C GLU A 90 10.43 -14.65 -4.50
N ASP A 91 11.24 -13.58 -4.58
CA ASP A 91 12.48 -13.40 -5.40
C ASP A 91 13.82 -13.47 -4.60
#